data_AF-A0A3B0X9I6-F1
#
_entry.id   AF-A0A3B0X9I6-F1
#
_cell.length_a   1.000
_cell.length_b   1.000
_cell.length_c   1.000
_cell.angle_alpha   90.00
_cell.angle_beta   90.00
_cell.angle_gamma   90.00
#
_symmetry.space_group_name_H-M   'P 1'
#
loop_
_entity.id
_entity.type
_entity.pdbx_description
1 polymer ?
#
loop_
_entity_poly.entity_id
_entity_poly.type
_entity_poly.pdbx_seq_one_letter_code
_entity_poly.pdbx_strand_id
1 'polypeptide(L)'
;MQFDSPSLVRVARNKLQLNQQDFAKEINKTQSVLSRYECGKVVPPQKVIMHCMHILNDGSTSADIEQIISKVRALDGEQHIKLREALNTLLDKCI
;
A
#
# COMPACT_ATOMS: atom_id res chain seq x y z
N MET A 1 2.61 -15.18 -24.23
CA MET A 1 2.86 -15.67 -22.85
C MET A 1 3.67 -14.59 -22.15
N GLN A 2 3.19 -14.03 -21.05
CA GLN A 2 3.87 -12.96 -20.33
C GLN A 2 3.86 -13.32 -18.85
N PHE A 3 5.02 -13.68 -18.34
CA PHE A 3 5.40 -13.59 -16.92
C PHE A 3 6.58 -12.61 -16.93
N ASP A 4 6.63 -11.62 -16.04
CA ASP A 4 7.62 -11.66 -14.94
C ASP A 4 7.32 -10.59 -13.87
N SER A 5 6.05 -10.39 -13.50
CA SER A 5 5.71 -9.66 -12.28
C SER A 5 4.79 -10.54 -11.42
N PRO A 6 5.13 -10.82 -10.14
CA PRO A 6 4.22 -11.50 -9.24
C PRO A 6 2.90 -10.72 -9.18
N SER A 7 1.76 -11.41 -9.32
CA SER A 7 0.50 -10.69 -9.24
C SER A 7 0.37 -10.00 -7.88
N LEU A 8 -0.25 -8.82 -7.85
CA LEU A 8 -0.54 -8.06 -6.63
C LEU A 8 -1.09 -8.95 -5.50
N VAL A 9 -1.98 -9.87 -5.87
CA VAL A 9 -2.62 -10.84 -4.97
C VAL A 9 -1.60 -11.78 -4.34
N ARG A 10 -0.63 -12.30 -5.12
CA ARG A 10 0.43 -13.17 -4.62
C ARG A 10 1.37 -12.41 -3.67
N VAL A 11 1.70 -11.16 -3.98
CA VAL A 11 2.56 -10.32 -3.12
C VAL A 11 1.88 -10.06 -1.78
N ALA A 12 0.61 -9.64 -1.80
CA ALA A 12 -0.16 -9.38 -0.58
C ALA A 12 -0.28 -10.63 0.30
N ARG A 13 -0.61 -11.78 -0.29
CA ARG A 13 -0.66 -13.06 0.44
C ARG A 13 0.68 -13.40 1.08
N ASN A 14 1.78 -13.27 0.34
CA ASN A 14 3.11 -13.58 0.84
C ASN A 14 3.53 -12.64 1.99
N LYS A 15 3.11 -11.37 1.98
CA LYS A 15 3.36 -10.43 3.09
C LYS A 15 2.72 -10.91 4.41
N LEU A 16 1.54 -11.54 4.32
CA LEU A 16 0.86 -12.14 5.47
C LEU A 16 1.33 -13.56 5.80
N GLN A 17 2.26 -14.12 5.02
CA GLN A 17 2.76 -15.49 5.16
C GLN A 17 1.67 -16.57 5.11
N LEU A 18 0.57 -16.31 4.41
CA LEU A 18 -0.55 -17.24 4.28
C LEU A 18 -0.39 -18.16 3.07
N ASN A 19 -0.90 -19.39 3.19
CA ASN A 19 -1.11 -20.26 2.04
C ASN A 19 -2.33 -19.79 1.22
N GLN A 20 -2.50 -20.33 0.01
CA GLN A 20 -3.59 -19.91 -0.88
C GLN A 20 -4.99 -20.22 -0.32
N GLN A 21 -5.15 -21.27 0.47
CA GLN A 21 -6.44 -21.63 1.05
C GLN A 21 -6.85 -20.61 2.12
N ASP A 22 -5.94 -20.21 2.99
CA ASP A 22 -6.25 -19.34 4.11
C ASP A 22 -6.43 -17.89 3.68
N PHE A 23 -5.61 -17.41 2.74
CA PHE A 23 -5.82 -16.09 2.15
C PHE A 23 -7.12 -16.02 1.32
N ALA A 24 -7.50 -17.11 0.65
CA ALA A 24 -8.77 -17.16 -0.06
C ALA A 24 -9.96 -17.02 0.89
N LYS A 25 -9.92 -17.65 2.08
CA LYS A 25 -10.94 -17.47 3.12
C LYS A 25 -11.02 -16.00 3.56
N GLU A 26 -9.87 -15.35 3.77
CA GLU A 26 -9.79 -13.94 4.18
C GLU A 26 -10.52 -13.01 3.18
N ILE A 27 -10.34 -13.22 1.88
CA ILE A 27 -11.01 -12.42 0.83
C ILE A 27 -12.37 -12.99 0.39
N ASN A 28 -12.93 -13.95 1.12
CA ASN A 28 -14.19 -14.63 0.84
C ASN A 28 -14.25 -15.23 -0.58
N LYS A 29 -13.22 -16.02 -0.93
CA LYS A 29 -13.07 -16.74 -2.20
C LYS A 29 -12.63 -18.18 -1.96
N THR A 30 -12.68 -18.97 -3.02
CA THR A 30 -12.11 -20.32 -3.03
C THR A 30 -10.63 -20.26 -3.43
N GLN A 31 -9.86 -21.26 -2.99
CA GLN A 31 -8.44 -21.37 -3.35
C GLN A 31 -8.24 -21.47 -4.87
N SER A 32 -9.12 -22.16 -5.60
CA SER A 32 -9.06 -22.24 -7.06
C SER A 32 -9.22 -20.87 -7.73
N VAL A 33 -10.11 -20.01 -7.20
CA VAL A 33 -10.26 -18.63 -7.67
C VAL A 33 -9.00 -17.83 -7.37
N LEU A 34 -8.43 -17.96 -6.17
CA LEU A 34 -7.19 -17.28 -5.80
C LEU A 34 -6.02 -17.69 -6.71
N SER A 35 -5.87 -18.99 -6.99
CA SER A 35 -4.84 -19.50 -7.90
C SER A 35 -4.94 -18.85 -9.29
N ARG A 36 -6.16 -18.68 -9.82
CA ARG A 36 -6.40 -17.99 -11.10
C ARG A 36 -6.04 -16.50 -11.06
N TYR A 37 -6.28 -15.83 -9.94
CA TYR A 37 -5.80 -14.46 -9.72
C TYR A 37 -4.27 -14.40 -9.67
N GLU A 38 -3.62 -15.35 -9.00
CA GLU A 38 -2.16 -15.37 -8.83
C GLU A 38 -1.40 -15.63 -10.12
N CYS A 39 -1.95 -16.46 -11.01
CA CYS A 39 -1.36 -16.73 -12.32
C CYS A 39 -1.86 -15.80 -13.43
N GLY A 40 -2.63 -14.76 -13.10
CA GLY A 40 -3.12 -13.77 -14.08
C GLY A 40 -4.17 -14.30 -15.07
N LYS A 41 -4.71 -15.51 -14.85
CA LYS A 41 -5.76 -16.08 -15.70
C LYS A 41 -7.10 -15.35 -15.55
N VAL A 42 -7.33 -14.70 -14.41
CA VAL A 42 -8.54 -13.93 -14.13
C VAL A 42 -8.14 -12.64 -13.41
N VAL A 43 -8.70 -11.52 -13.86
CA VAL A 43 -8.52 -10.22 -13.20
C VAL A 43 -9.32 -10.21 -11.89
N PRO A 44 -8.69 -9.91 -10.74
CA PRO A 44 -9.41 -9.84 -9.46
C PRO A 44 -10.42 -8.69 -9.46
N PRO A 45 -11.58 -8.82 -8.77
CA PRO A 45 -12.49 -7.72 -8.56
C PRO A 45 -11.81 -6.55 -7.84
N GLN A 46 -12.24 -5.31 -8.11
CA GLN A 46 -11.68 -4.09 -7.50
C GLN A 46 -11.55 -4.18 -5.98
N LYS A 47 -12.55 -4.75 -5.29
CA LYS A 47 -12.50 -4.94 -3.83
C LYS A 47 -11.32 -5.80 -3.36
N VAL A 48 -10.93 -6.81 -4.14
CA VAL A 48 -9.79 -7.68 -3.82
C VAL A 48 -8.49 -6.94 -4.07
N ILE A 49 -8.42 -6.16 -5.16
CA ILE A 49 -7.26 -5.31 -5.47
C ILE A 49 -7.03 -4.30 -4.35
N MET A 50 -8.08 -3.61 -3.91
CA MET A 50 -8.01 -2.62 -2.83
C MET A 50 -7.60 -3.25 -1.49
N HIS A 51 -8.16 -4.43 -1.15
CA HIS A 51 -7.74 -5.19 0.04
C HIS A 51 -6.25 -5.54 0.00
N CYS A 52 -5.76 -6.04 -1.15
CA CYS A 52 -4.35 -6.34 -1.33
C CYS A 52 -3.46 -5.09 -1.23
N MET A 53 -3.91 -3.95 -1.76
CA MET A 53 -3.19 -2.69 -1.63
C MET A 53 -3.09 -2.24 -0.17
N HIS A 54 -4.17 -2.36 0.63
CA HIS A 54 -4.11 -2.04 2.05
C HIS A 54 -3.12 -2.94 2.80
N ILE A 55 -3.15 -4.26 2.59
CA ILE A 55 -2.17 -5.18 3.17
C ILE A 55 -0.74 -4.74 2.85
N LEU A 56 -0.48 -4.35 1.60
CA LEU A 56 0.86 -3.91 1.18
C LEU A 56 1.24 -2.54 1.76
N ASN A 57 0.27 -1.65 1.98
CA ASN A 57 0.44 -0.32 2.57
C ASN A 57 0.42 -0.31 4.11
N ASP A 58 0.00 -1.38 4.80
CA ASP A 58 0.01 -1.48 6.27
C ASP A 58 1.42 -1.42 6.91
N GLY A 59 2.44 -1.09 6.12
CA GLY A 59 3.72 -0.58 6.57
C GLY A 59 3.81 0.95 6.58
N SER A 60 2.72 1.68 6.81
CA SER A 60 2.77 3.11 7.18
C SER A 60 3.39 3.27 8.58
N THR A 61 4.70 3.01 8.64
CA THR A 61 5.56 3.17 9.80
C THR A 61 6.80 3.93 9.34
N SER A 62 7.17 4.97 10.09
CA SER A 62 8.40 5.81 10.07
C SER A 62 9.06 6.21 8.73
N ALA A 63 9.15 5.35 7.73
CA ALA A 63 9.61 5.64 6.38
C ALA A 63 8.73 6.69 5.68
N ASP A 64 7.42 6.69 5.91
CA ASP A 64 6.52 7.75 5.43
C ASP A 64 6.81 9.09 6.13
N ILE A 65 7.07 9.05 7.45
CA ILE A 65 7.43 10.23 8.22
C ILE A 65 8.79 10.77 7.77
N GLU A 66 9.79 9.92 7.56
CA GLU A 66 11.11 10.31 7.06
C GLU A 66 11.05 10.83 5.62
N GLN A 67 10.20 10.27 4.76
CA GLN A 67 9.94 10.83 3.42
C GLN A 67 9.25 12.19 3.51
N ILE A 68 8.28 12.35 4.40
CA ILE A 68 7.59 13.63 4.61
C ILE A 68 8.58 14.66 5.16
N ILE A 69 9.38 14.30 6.17
CA ILE A 69 10.44 15.16 6.74
C ILE A 69 11.45 15.53 5.66
N SER A 70 11.86 14.58 4.81
CA SER A 70 12.78 14.85 3.70
C SER A 70 12.19 15.79 2.66
N LYS A 71 10.90 15.63 2.32
CA LYS A 71 10.17 16.54 1.42
C LYS A 71 10.01 17.93 2.05
N VAL A 72 9.71 18.00 3.34
CA VAL A 72 9.58 19.26 4.09
C VAL A 72 10.93 19.99 4.19
N ARG A 73 12.03 19.26 4.42
CA ARG A 73 13.39 19.80 4.40
C ARG A 73 13.84 20.22 3.00
N ALA A 74 13.39 19.51 1.95
CA ALA A 74 13.70 19.87 0.56
C ALA A 74 12.96 21.13 0.07
N LEU A 75 11.96 21.63 0.82
CA LEU A 75 11.35 22.95 0.59
C LEU A 75 12.25 24.10 1.06
N ASP A 76 13.56 23.90 1.21
CA ASP A 76 14.44 24.96 1.66
C ASP A 76 14.69 26.00 0.56
N GLY A 77 14.52 27.26 0.94
CA GLY A 77 14.36 28.40 0.04
C GLY A 77 13.40 29.43 0.63
N GLU A 78 13.73 30.73 0.52
CA GLU A 78 12.93 31.83 1.07
C GLU A 78 11.49 31.83 0.55
N GLN A 79 11.27 31.35 -0.68
CA GLN A 79 9.95 31.28 -1.29
C GLN A 79 8.96 30.32 -0.58
N HIS A 80 9.45 29.41 0.27
CA HIS A 80 8.63 28.42 0.96
C HIS A 80 8.43 28.71 2.47
N ILE A 81 8.90 29.86 2.97
CA ILE A 81 8.76 30.26 4.38
C ILE A 81 7.30 30.26 4.83
N LYS A 82 6.40 30.90 4.07
CA LYS A 82 4.97 30.98 4.41
C LYS A 82 4.29 29.61 4.45
N LEU A 83 4.73 28.69 3.59
CA LEU A 83 4.20 27.33 3.55
C LEU A 83 4.61 26.55 4.81
N ARG A 84 5.86 26.72 5.27
CA ARG A 84 6.36 26.11 6.51
C ARG A 84 5.61 26.65 7.75
N GLU A 85 5.37 27.96 7.82
CA GLU A 85 4.60 28.59 8.90
C GLU A 85 3.16 28.07 8.98
N ALA A 86 2.48 27.96 7.83
CA ALA A 86 1.12 27.45 7.76
C ALA A 86 1.03 25.97 8.20
N LEU A 87 1.99 25.15 7.79
CA LEU A 87 2.10 23.75 8.21
C LEU A 87 2.27 23.62 9.72
N ASN A 88 3.18 24.39 10.33
CA ASN A 88 3.39 24.38 11.77
C ASN A 88 2.13 24.83 12.53
N THR A 89 1.46 25.88 12.05
CA THR A 89 0.21 26.37 12.66
C THR A 89 -0.91 25.33 12.65
N LEU A 90 -0.99 24.50 11.60
CA LEU A 90 -1.98 23.42 11.52
C LEU A 90 -1.63 22.26 12.46
N LEU A 91 -0.35 21.92 12.56
CA LEU A 91 0.12 20.86 13.47
C LEU A 91 -0.13 21.23 14.94
N ASP A 92 0.12 22.47 15.34
CA ASP A 92 -0.13 22.97 16.70
C ASP A 92 -1.63 23.06 17.06
N LYS A 93 -2.52 23.02 16.08
CA LYS A 93 -3.98 23.02 16.29
C LYS A 93 -4.58 21.61 16.39
N CYS A 94 -3.81 20.57 16.06
CA CYS A 94 -4.28 19.19 16.02
C CYS A 94 -3.83 18.35 17.23
N ILE A 95 -3.04 18.94 18.14
CA ILE A 95 -2.63 18.36 19.44
C ILE A 95 -3.36 19.14 20.55
#